data_AF-A0A7C8ZXK6-F1
#
_entry.id   AF-A0A7C8ZXK6-F1
#
_cell.length_a   1.000
_cell.length_b   1.000
_cell.length_c   1.000
_cell.angle_alpha   90.00
_cell.angle_beta   90.00
_cell.angle_gamma   90.00
#
_symmetry.space_group_name_H-M   'P 1'
#
loop_
_entity.id
_entity.type
_entity.pdbx_description
1 polymer ?
#
loop_
_entity_poly.entity_id
_entity_poly.type
_entity_poly.pdbx_seq_one_letter_code
_entity_poly.pdbx_strand_id
1 'polypeptide(L)'
;MKNSAAVEHVSECFIKPKHDVEESNHPYHLGPWDLLMLSVHYIQKGLLFAKPNPHSEYSIDKFLESLKESLSITLVHFYPLAGRLATRVDEDRHECLVYIDPNEGP
;
A
#
# COMPACT_ATOMS: atom_id res chain seq x y z
N MET A 1 -4.86 28.54 -24.56
CA MET A 1 -4.92 27.24 -23.84
C MET A 1 -4.75 27.55 -22.37
N LYS A 2 -5.72 27.20 -21.52
CA LYS A 2 -5.63 27.44 -20.07
C LYS A 2 -4.58 26.50 -19.48
N ASN A 3 -3.57 27.03 -18.80
CA ASN A 3 -2.62 26.23 -18.03
C ASN A 3 -3.40 25.35 -17.06
N SER A 4 -3.34 24.03 -17.27
CA SER A 4 -3.68 23.07 -16.23
C SER A 4 -2.80 23.38 -15.03
N ALA A 5 -3.38 23.62 -13.85
CA ALA A 5 -2.58 23.83 -12.66
C ALA A 5 -1.65 22.62 -12.48
N ALA A 6 -0.34 22.86 -12.49
CA ALA A 6 0.63 21.82 -12.23
C ALA A 6 0.39 21.32 -10.80
N VAL A 7 0.14 20.02 -10.65
CA VAL A 7 0.06 19.38 -9.34
C VAL A 7 1.45 19.46 -8.72
N GLU A 8 1.55 20.02 -7.52
CA GLU A 8 2.79 20.11 -6.76
C GLU A 8 2.87 18.94 -5.76
N HIS A 9 3.98 18.23 -5.79
CA HIS A 9 4.26 17.17 -4.82
C HIS A 9 4.77 17.78 -3.52
N VAL A 10 4.07 17.53 -2.40
CA VAL A 10 4.39 18.12 -1.09
C VAL A 10 5.29 17.21 -0.26
N SER A 11 4.99 15.91 -0.18
CA SER A 11 5.71 14.96 0.65
C SER A 11 5.42 13.52 0.25
N GLU A 12 6.37 12.62 0.51
CA GLU A 12 6.24 11.18 0.40
C GLU A 12 6.72 10.52 1.70
N CYS A 13 6.07 9.44 2.12
CA CYS A 13 6.49 8.64 3.27
C CYS A 13 6.01 7.20 3.15
N PHE A 14 6.72 6.28 3.82
CA PHE A 14 6.27 4.90 4.02
C PHE A 14 5.56 4.77 5.36
N ILE A 15 4.49 3.96 5.39
CA ILE A 15 3.70 3.69 6.59
C ILE A 15 3.81 2.21 6.93
N LYS A 16 4.32 1.92 8.12
CA LYS A 16 4.40 0.57 8.68
C LYS A 16 3.14 0.18 9.43
N PRO A 17 2.85 -1.12 9.55
CA PRO A 17 1.89 -1.61 10.54
C PRO A 17 2.20 -1.04 11.93
N LYS A 18 1.17 -0.75 12.72
CA LYS A 18 1.34 -0.15 14.05
C LYS A 18 2.13 -1.07 15.01
N HIS A 19 2.01 -2.38 14.79
CA HIS A 19 2.76 -3.43 15.47
C HIS A 19 2.74 -4.68 14.58
N ASP A 20 3.72 -5.56 14.78
CA ASP A 20 3.80 -6.84 14.07
C ASP A 20 2.83 -7.86 14.66
N VAL A 21 2.39 -8.79 13.81
CA VAL A 21 1.56 -9.95 14.19
C VAL A 21 2.29 -11.23 13.79
N GLU A 22 2.03 -12.34 14.46
CA GLU A 22 2.75 -13.60 14.17
C GLU A 22 2.56 -14.06 12.72
N GLU A 23 1.39 -13.80 12.16
CA GLU A 23 1.06 -14.09 10.77
C GLU A 23 1.89 -13.26 9.78
N SER A 24 2.30 -12.04 10.15
CA SER A 24 3.10 -11.17 9.28
C SER A 24 4.55 -11.62 9.16
N ASN A 25 5.01 -12.57 9.98
CA ASN A 25 6.37 -13.11 9.90
C ASN A 25 6.56 -14.13 8.77
N HIS A 26 5.49 -14.48 8.05
CA HIS A 26 5.50 -15.51 7.03
C HIS A 26 5.24 -14.93 5.63
N PRO A 27 5.91 -15.46 4.59
CA PRO A 27 5.59 -15.12 3.21
C PRO A 27 4.11 -15.37 2.87
N TYR A 28 3.47 -14.39 2.22
CA TYR A 28 2.10 -14.57 1.73
C TYR A 28 2.13 -15.14 0.31
N HIS A 29 1.86 -16.43 0.17
CA HIS A 29 1.87 -17.10 -1.13
C HIS A 29 0.62 -16.74 -1.97
N LEU A 30 0.86 -16.42 -3.24
CA LEU A 30 -0.20 -16.06 -4.18
C LEU A 30 -0.88 -17.33 -4.74
N GLY A 31 -2.21 -17.29 -4.81
CA GLY A 31 -2.99 -18.36 -5.44
C GLY A 31 -2.98 -18.23 -6.98
N PRO A 32 -3.48 -19.25 -7.72
CA PRO A 32 -3.51 -19.22 -9.18
C PRO A 32 -4.23 -17.99 -9.77
N TRP A 33 -5.32 -17.56 -9.12
CA TRP A 33 -6.06 -16.37 -9.55
C TRP A 33 -5.27 -15.07 -9.35
N ASP A 34 -4.49 -14.97 -8.27
CA ASP A 34 -3.64 -13.81 -8.00
C ASP A 34 -2.51 -13.73 -9.04
N LEU A 35 -1.94 -14.88 -9.45
CA LEU A 35 -0.90 -14.93 -10.48
C LEU A 35 -1.40 -14.43 -11.84
N LEU A 36 -2.64 -14.76 -12.22
CA LEU A 36 -3.24 -14.24 -13.46
C LEU A 36 -3.34 -12.70 -13.44
N MET A 37 -3.60 -12.13 -12.26
CA MET A 37 -3.72 -10.69 -12.06
C MET A 37 -2.38 -9.94 -12.12
N LEU A 38 -1.23 -10.62 -12.04
CA LEU A 38 0.09 -9.98 -12.14
C LEU A 38 0.34 -9.31 -13.50
N SER A 39 -0.32 -9.80 -14.56
CA SER A 39 -0.24 -9.24 -15.91
C SER A 39 -1.09 -7.99 -16.11
N VAL A 40 -1.94 -7.65 -15.12
CA VAL A 40 -2.87 -6.51 -15.18
C VAL A 40 -2.18 -5.25 -14.66
N HIS A 41 -2.53 -4.09 -15.21
CA HIS A 41 -2.03 -2.81 -14.71
C HIS A 41 -2.49 -2.53 -13.27
N TYR A 42 -1.67 -1.80 -12.53
CA TYR A 42 -2.02 -1.32 -11.18
C TYR A 42 -3.37 -0.60 -11.18
N ILE A 43 -4.22 -0.94 -10.20
CA ILE A 43 -5.51 -0.31 -10.02
C ILE A 43 -5.29 1.14 -9.54
N GLN A 44 -5.56 2.10 -10.42
CA GLN A 44 -5.48 3.53 -10.12
C GLN A 44 -6.88 4.09 -9.83
N LYS A 45 -7.32 3.99 -8.58
CA LYS A 45 -8.60 4.54 -8.12
C LYS A 45 -8.37 5.59 -7.03
N GLY A 46 -9.17 6.65 -7.03
CA GLY A 46 -9.13 7.71 -6.04
C GLY A 46 -10.51 8.04 -5.51
N LEU A 47 -10.57 8.73 -4.37
CA LEU A 47 -11.80 9.23 -3.77
C LEU A 47 -11.78 10.77 -3.81
N LEU A 48 -12.93 11.36 -4.15
CA LEU A 48 -13.13 12.81 -4.15
C LEU A 48 -14.03 13.18 -2.97
N PHE A 49 -13.53 14.05 -2.09
CA PHE A 49 -14.28 14.57 -0.95
C PHE A 49 -14.60 16.05 -1.14
N ALA A 50 -15.75 16.49 -0.62
CA ALA A 50 -16.08 17.90 -0.59
C ALA A 50 -15.10 18.65 0.31
N LYS A 51 -14.80 19.91 -0.04
CA LYS A 51 -13.98 20.74 0.84
C LYS A 51 -14.71 20.99 2.17
N PRO A 52 -13.98 20.98 3.29
CA PRO A 52 -14.55 21.31 4.59
C PRO A 52 -15.08 22.75 4.60
N ASN A 53 -16.10 23.00 5.41
CA ASN A 53 -16.73 24.32 5.53
C ASN A 53 -15.69 25.37 5.94
N PRO A 54 -15.65 26.56 5.33
CA PRO A 54 -14.75 27.65 5.74
C PRO A 54 -14.84 28.04 7.22
N HIS A 55 -15.97 27.79 7.87
CA HIS A 55 -16.20 28.04 9.29
C HIS A 55 -15.80 26.86 10.21
N SER A 56 -15.28 25.76 9.65
CA SER A 56 -14.79 24.63 10.43
C SER A 56 -13.30 24.79 10.75
N GLU A 57 -12.88 24.30 11.92
CA GLU A 57 -11.48 24.24 12.36
C GLU A 57 -10.67 23.16 11.62
N TYR A 58 -10.85 23.04 10.30
CA TYR A 58 -10.17 22.04 9.51
C TYR A 58 -8.68 22.37 9.34
N SER A 59 -7.84 21.37 9.59
CA SER A 59 -6.40 21.42 9.32
C SER A 59 -6.03 20.21 8.46
N ILE A 60 -5.42 20.47 7.30
CA ILE A 60 -4.92 19.43 6.41
C ILE A 60 -3.84 18.60 7.10
N ASP A 61 -2.98 19.23 7.91
CA ASP A 61 -1.92 18.53 8.64
C ASP A 61 -2.49 17.52 9.65
N LYS A 62 -3.49 17.94 10.44
CA LYS A 62 -4.19 17.02 11.36
C LYS A 62 -4.86 15.87 10.62
N PHE A 63 -5.49 16.16 9.48
CA PHE A 63 -6.12 15.14 8.66
C PHE A 63 -5.10 14.14 8.11
N LEU A 64 -3.95 14.61 7.61
CA LEU A 64 -2.88 13.77 7.11
C LEU A 64 -2.28 12.89 8.22
N GLU A 65 -2.07 13.43 9.43
CA GLU A 65 -1.59 12.64 10.57
C GLU A 65 -2.60 11.56 10.98
N SER A 66 -3.89 11.89 11.07
CA SER A 66 -4.93 10.90 11.32
C SER A 66 -5.00 9.83 10.22
N LEU A 67 -4.81 10.22 8.96
CA LEU A 67 -4.81 9.29 7.84
C LEU A 67 -3.63 8.31 7.94
N LYS A 68 -2.41 8.80 8.20
CA LYS A 68 -1.21 7.99 8.42
C LYS A 68 -1.41 7.01 9.58
N GLU A 69 -1.94 7.46 10.71
CA GLU A 69 -2.21 6.59 11.86
C GLU A 69 -3.27 5.53 11.54
N SER A 70 -4.36 5.92 10.89
CA SER A 70 -5.43 4.97 10.51
C SER A 70 -4.95 3.91 9.53
N LEU A 71 -4.07 4.29 8.59
CA LEU A 71 -3.44 3.35 7.67
C LEU A 71 -2.50 2.40 8.41
N SER A 72 -1.67 2.92 9.33
CA SER A 72 -0.78 2.10 10.15
C SER A 72 -1.53 1.06 10.98
N ILE A 73 -2.68 1.43 11.58
CA ILE A 73 -3.56 0.49 12.30
C ILE A 73 -4.16 -0.54 11.34
N THR A 74 -4.63 -0.08 10.18
CA THR A 74 -5.25 -0.96 9.17
C THR A 74 -4.27 -2.02 8.66
N LEU A 75 -3.01 -1.65 8.43
CA LEU A 75 -1.97 -2.55 7.94
C LEU A 75 -1.63 -3.69 8.91
N VAL A 76 -1.97 -3.59 10.20
CA VAL A 76 -1.88 -4.74 11.14
C VAL A 76 -2.78 -5.89 10.67
N HIS A 77 -3.99 -5.57 10.20
CA HIS A 77 -4.98 -6.56 9.74
C HIS A 77 -4.79 -6.95 8.27
N PHE A 78 -4.20 -6.05 7.48
CA PHE A 78 -3.91 -6.25 6.06
C PHE A 78 -2.41 -6.30 5.81
N TYR A 79 -1.68 -7.06 6.63
CA TYR A 79 -0.22 -7.13 6.63
C TYR A 79 0.42 -7.44 5.26
N PRO A 80 -0.18 -8.21 4.32
CA PRO A 80 0.42 -8.39 3.01
C PRO A 80 0.55 -7.09 2.21
N LEU A 81 -0.24 -6.05 2.51
CA LEU A 81 -0.14 -4.76 1.83
C LEU A 81 1.08 -3.94 2.27
N ALA A 82 1.74 -4.32 3.37
CA ALA A 82 2.99 -3.69 3.83
C ALA A 82 4.25 -4.41 3.33
N GLY A 83 4.13 -5.59 2.72
CA GLY A 83 5.26 -6.34 2.16
C GLY A 83 5.56 -5.96 0.70
N ARG A 84 6.47 -6.73 0.07
CA ARG A 84 6.80 -6.57 -1.36
C ARG A 84 6.64 -7.86 -2.13
N LEU A 85 6.23 -7.75 -3.39
CA LEU A 85 6.21 -8.89 -4.30
C LEU A 85 7.64 -9.40 -4.53
N ALA A 86 7.85 -10.69 -4.29
CA ALA A 86 9.10 -11.39 -4.49
C ALA A 86 8.90 -12.63 -5.37
N THR A 87 9.97 -13.06 -6.01
CA THR A 87 9.98 -14.28 -6.84
C THR A 87 11.21 -15.10 -6.50
N ARG A 88 11.00 -16.41 -6.27
CA ARG A 88 12.06 -17.37 -6.06
C ARG A 88 11.98 -18.44 -7.14
N VAL A 89 13.08 -18.62 -7.87
CA VAL A 89 13.23 -19.65 -8.90
C VAL A 89 14.17 -20.73 -8.40
N ASP A 90 13.76 -21.98 -8.52
CA ASP A 90 14.55 -23.18 -8.25
C ASP A 90 14.72 -23.94 -9.58
N GLU A 91 15.89 -23.76 -10.20
CA GLU A 91 16.17 -24.33 -11.52
C GLU A 91 16.28 -25.86 -11.50
N ASP A 92 16.81 -26.43 -10.41
CA ASP A 92 16.99 -27.87 -10.27
C ASP A 92 15.65 -28.60 -10.14
N ARG A 93 14.68 -27.96 -9.48
CA ARG A 93 13.32 -28.48 -9.30
C ARG A 93 12.34 -28.01 -10.36
N HIS A 94 12.76 -27.10 -11.25
CA HIS A 94 11.91 -26.40 -12.21
C HIS A 94 10.69 -25.73 -11.54
N GLU A 95 10.91 -25.13 -10.37
CA GLU A 95 9.86 -24.48 -9.57
C GLU A 95 10.04 -22.96 -9.56
N CYS A 96 8.93 -22.23 -9.66
CA CYS A 96 8.90 -20.77 -9.50
C CYS A 96 7.80 -20.40 -8.50
N LEU A 97 8.18 -19.74 -7.41
CA LEU A 97 7.28 -19.26 -6.38
C LEU A 97 7.19 -17.75 -6.44
N VAL A 98 5.96 -17.24 -6.44
CA VAL A 98 5.67 -15.81 -6.32
C VAL A 98 4.89 -15.59 -5.03
N TYR A 99 5.34 -14.66 -4.22
CA TYR A 99 4.79 -14.40 -2.89
C TYR A 99 5.03 -12.94 -2.48
N ILE A 100 4.37 -12.50 -1.40
CA ILE A 100 4.69 -11.24 -0.74
C ILE A 100 5.69 -11.52 0.39
N ASP A 101 6.87 -10.91 0.32
CA ASP A 101 7.89 -10.94 1.35
C ASP A 101 7.61 -9.85 2.40
N PRO A 102 7.41 -10.22 3.67
CA PRO A 102 7.20 -9.25 4.73
C PRO A 102 8.48 -8.47 5.11
N ASN A 103 9.67 -9.01 4.84
CA ASN A 103 10.95 -8.41 5.27
C ASN A 103 11.47 -7.34 4.32
N GLU A 104 11.02 -7.36 3.07
CA GLU A 104 11.36 -6.37 2.06
C GLU A 104 10.40 -5.17 2.08
N GLY A 105 9.39 -5.19 2.96
CA GLY A 105 8.50 -4.06 3.21
C GLY A 105 9.26 -2.81 3.69
N PRO A 106 8.81 -1.60 3.32
CA PRO A 106 9.44 -0.36 3.77
C PRO A 106 9.31 -0.15 5.28
#